data_AF-A0ABD0AFL8-F1
#
_entry.id   AF-A0ABD0AFL8-F1
#
_cell.length_a   1.000
_cell.length_b   1.000
_cell.length_c   1.000
_cell.angle_alpha   90.00
_cell.angle_beta   90.00
_cell.angle_gamma   90.00
#
_symmetry.space_group_name_H-M   'P 1'
#
loop_
_entity.id
_entity.type
_entity.pdbx_description
1 polymer ?
#
loop_
_entity_poly.entity_id
_entity_poly.type
_entity_poly.pdbx_seq_one_letter_code
_entity_poly.pdbx_strand_id
1 'polypeptide(L)'
;MKFSRDQLYQEIWEISAKQVANKYGLNYPALLKKCKEHGIPLPNGKYWYNKKNGIDIQELIIALPDSSVKEIEVEKQATKIKKEKATSGDILPIHEDIKETDTVPSIEESTAKFSFDVDWVRSSLDYLESEKIETIIFVLSTFELKENKRLHKKVSSYKESVVNWNKRVKAAERNYYESRYERNTLEQPKFLKEISSEQLPRLYRILDTIFSVFEQIGEIVTDDLCIRFGKDIVSFEIIESTDKINHELTKEEAQQLVKYNDEIKRQSYASKPNIRKYDYIPNGVFRIKMTNGKYIKDTKSNKLEDMIPEIVFLFYQCYFEIRNRREQWEEAQRIREEEKQKARILQERIDQEKKKTREFLNILSDYKLANEIRKFVDILKESDKADQETIEWMSRKADWIDPTISAEDELLGKREHHKADEEKDKFLKEEKYYW
;
A
#
# COMPACT_ATOMS: atom_id res chain seq x y z
N MET A 1 26.61 -33.43 3.45
CA MET A 1 27.23 -33.05 4.75
C MET A 1 26.37 -33.65 5.84
N LYS A 2 26.97 -34.37 6.80
CA LYS A 2 26.25 -35.13 7.82
C LYS A 2 26.19 -34.35 9.12
N PHE A 3 25.02 -34.32 9.74
CA PHE A 3 24.77 -33.71 11.05
C PHE A 3 24.11 -34.74 11.97
N SER A 4 24.41 -34.69 13.27
CA SER A 4 23.56 -35.37 14.25
C SER A 4 22.20 -34.68 14.33
N ARG A 5 21.12 -35.46 14.50
CA ARG A 5 19.75 -34.93 14.63
C ARG A 5 19.62 -33.93 15.79
N ASP A 6 20.27 -34.22 16.91
CA ASP A 6 20.28 -33.36 18.10
C ASP A 6 21.08 -32.07 17.87
N GLN A 7 22.23 -32.21 17.21
CA GLN A 7 23.08 -31.07 16.87
C GLN A 7 22.35 -30.10 15.94
N LEU A 8 21.67 -30.63 14.92
CA LEU A 8 20.94 -29.80 13.96
C LEU A 8 19.76 -29.08 14.64
N TYR A 9 19.06 -29.74 15.56
CA TYR A 9 18.02 -29.13 16.37
C TYR A 9 18.58 -28.00 17.24
N GLN A 10 19.63 -28.25 18.04
CA GLN A 10 20.23 -27.22 18.90
C GLN A 10 20.68 -25.99 18.11
N GLU A 11 21.40 -26.19 17.00
CA GLU A 11 21.89 -25.07 16.17
C GLU A 11 20.74 -24.28 15.53
N ILE A 12 19.67 -24.94 15.10
CA ILE A 12 18.50 -24.26 14.52
C ILE A 12 17.79 -23.39 15.57
N TRP A 13 17.66 -23.86 16.81
CA TRP A 13 17.01 -23.10 17.89
C TRP A 13 17.93 -22.00 18.45
N GLU A 14 19.24 -22.13 18.27
CA GLU A 14 20.21 -21.10 18.64
C GLU A 14 20.28 -19.95 17.61
N ILE A 15 20.53 -20.27 16.33
CA ILE A 15 20.86 -19.30 15.27
C ILE A 15 19.88 -19.29 14.09
N SER A 16 18.81 -20.08 14.07
CA SER A 16 17.83 -20.24 12.98
C SER A 16 18.31 -21.07 11.79
N ALA A 17 17.38 -21.82 11.19
CA ALA A 17 17.64 -22.67 10.02
C ALA A 17 18.26 -21.92 8.83
N LYS A 18 17.94 -20.63 8.67
CA LYS A 18 18.53 -19.80 7.60
C LYS A 18 20.01 -19.49 7.87
N GLN A 19 20.37 -19.18 9.10
CA GLN A 19 21.78 -18.92 9.42
C GLN A 19 22.59 -20.22 9.46
N VAL A 20 22.00 -21.34 9.90
CA VAL A 20 22.63 -22.67 9.80
C VAL A 20 22.95 -23.01 8.33
N ALA A 21 22.01 -22.77 7.40
CA ALA A 21 22.26 -22.99 5.98
C ALA A 21 23.42 -22.13 5.45
N ASN A 22 23.48 -20.86 5.84
CA ASN A 22 24.57 -19.96 5.44
C ASN A 22 25.92 -20.36 6.07
N LYS A 23 25.93 -20.75 7.35
CA LYS A 23 27.13 -21.12 8.11
C LYS A 23 27.83 -22.34 7.50
N TYR A 24 27.06 -23.32 7.02
CA TYR A 24 27.59 -24.56 6.45
C TYR A 24 27.52 -24.65 4.93
N GLY A 25 27.09 -23.57 4.25
CA GLY A 25 26.93 -23.54 2.79
C GLY A 25 25.96 -24.60 2.28
N LEU A 26 24.83 -24.79 2.97
CA LEU A 26 23.82 -25.79 2.63
C LEU A 26 22.73 -25.19 1.75
N ASN A 27 22.10 -26.03 0.93
CA ASN A 27 20.89 -25.64 0.21
C ASN A 27 19.73 -25.46 1.21
N TYR A 28 19.30 -24.21 1.45
CA TYR A 28 18.27 -23.87 2.45
C TYR A 28 16.93 -24.61 2.23
N PRO A 29 16.34 -24.64 1.01
CA PRO A 29 15.20 -25.50 0.71
C PRO A 29 15.41 -26.99 1.06
N ALA A 30 16.59 -27.55 0.74
CA ALA A 30 16.89 -28.96 1.03
C ALA A 30 17.00 -29.21 2.55
N LEU A 31 17.57 -28.26 3.30
CA LEU A 31 17.64 -28.30 4.75
C LEU A 31 16.24 -28.31 5.37
N LEU A 32 15.33 -27.45 4.93
CA LEU A 32 13.94 -27.41 5.43
C LEU A 32 13.20 -28.72 5.12
N LYS A 33 13.39 -29.27 3.92
CA LYS A 33 12.82 -30.57 3.54
C LYS A 33 13.30 -31.69 4.47
N LYS A 34 14.61 -31.72 4.75
CA LYS A 34 15.20 -32.69 5.69
C LYS A 34 14.72 -32.52 7.13
N CYS A 35 14.58 -31.30 7.62
CA CYS A 35 14.00 -31.05 8.94
C CYS A 35 12.57 -31.60 9.04
N LYS A 36 11.76 -31.44 7.99
CA LYS A 36 10.39 -31.99 7.92
C LYS A 36 10.38 -33.52 7.83
N GLU A 37 11.24 -34.12 7.01
CA GLU A 37 11.38 -35.58 6.85
C GLU A 37 11.79 -36.27 8.17
N HIS A 38 12.67 -35.64 8.95
CA HIS A 38 13.21 -36.19 10.21
C HIS A 38 12.51 -35.66 11.47
N GLY A 39 11.36 -35.00 11.31
CA GLY A 39 10.53 -34.51 12.42
C GLY A 39 11.26 -33.56 13.38
N ILE A 40 12.15 -32.71 12.86
CA ILE A 40 12.83 -31.68 13.65
C ILE A 40 11.92 -30.45 13.71
N PRO A 41 11.39 -30.08 14.89
CA PRO A 41 10.56 -28.89 15.02
C PRO A 41 11.41 -27.63 14.80
N LEU A 42 10.83 -26.64 14.12
CA LEU A 42 11.47 -25.38 13.80
C LEU A 42 10.90 -24.27 14.68
N PRO A 43 11.74 -23.33 15.16
CA PRO A 43 11.27 -22.19 15.94
C PRO A 43 10.36 -21.29 15.09
N ASN A 44 9.18 -20.97 15.61
CA ASN A 44 8.22 -20.09 14.94
C ASN A 44 8.62 -18.61 15.06
N GLY A 45 7.93 -17.72 14.34
CA GLY A 45 8.21 -16.29 14.40
C GLY A 45 8.05 -15.67 15.80
N LYS A 46 7.11 -16.21 16.60
CA LYS A 46 6.85 -15.77 17.98
C LYS A 46 8.03 -16.06 18.90
N TYR A 47 8.70 -17.21 18.74
CA TYR A 47 9.92 -17.58 19.46
C TYR A 47 11.04 -16.55 19.22
N TRP A 48 11.31 -16.20 17.96
CA TRP A 48 12.36 -15.23 17.62
C TRP A 48 12.04 -13.81 18.08
N TYR A 49 10.76 -13.42 18.04
CA TYR A 49 10.31 -12.14 18.58
C TYR A 49 10.52 -12.05 20.09
N ASN A 50 10.09 -13.07 20.85
CA ASN A 50 10.25 -13.10 22.30
C ASN A 50 11.73 -13.16 22.72
N LYS A 51 12.55 -13.99 22.05
CA LYS A 51 14.00 -14.10 22.28
C LYS A 51 14.73 -12.78 22.08
N LYS A 52 14.33 -11.97 21.09
CA LYS A 52 14.93 -10.65 20.82
C LYS A 52 14.55 -9.59 21.86
N ASN A 53 13.34 -9.69 22.41
CA ASN A 53 12.77 -8.71 23.34
C ASN A 53 12.94 -9.09 24.82
N GLY A 54 13.65 -10.18 25.12
CA GLY A 54 13.88 -10.65 26.50
C GLY A 54 12.62 -11.17 27.22
N ILE A 55 11.60 -11.57 26.46
CA ILE A 55 10.35 -12.13 26.97
C ILE A 55 10.54 -13.64 27.15
N ASP A 56 9.90 -14.25 28.16
CA ASP A 56 10.01 -15.69 28.41
C ASP A 56 9.63 -16.53 27.18
N ILE A 57 10.42 -17.58 26.95
CA ILE A 57 10.37 -18.46 25.77
C ILE A 57 10.21 -19.94 26.14
N GLN A 58 10.12 -20.29 27.43
CA GLN A 58 10.05 -21.69 27.88
C GLN A 58 8.87 -22.45 27.27
N GLU A 59 7.69 -21.83 27.15
CA GLU A 59 6.50 -22.44 26.55
C GLU A 59 6.56 -22.58 25.02
N LEU A 60 7.54 -21.93 24.37
CA LEU A 60 7.67 -21.92 22.91
C LEU A 60 8.71 -22.92 22.39
N ILE A 61 9.44 -23.59 23.29
CA ILE A 61 10.43 -24.62 22.95
C ILE A 61 9.70 -25.97 22.80
N ILE A 62 9.73 -26.52 21.59
CA ILE A 62 9.13 -27.82 21.28
C ILE A 62 10.22 -28.88 21.41
N ALA A 63 10.08 -29.79 22.37
CA ALA A 63 11.03 -30.89 22.57
C ALA A 63 11.17 -31.73 21.29
N LEU A 64 12.40 -32.15 21.00
CA LEU A 64 12.72 -33.01 19.87
C LEU A 64 12.09 -34.40 20.09
N PRO A 65 11.17 -34.87 19.22
CA PRO A 65 10.51 -36.17 19.40
C PRO A 65 11.49 -37.33 19.16
N ASP A 66 11.38 -38.42 19.93
CA ASP A 66 12.26 -39.59 19.79
C ASP A 66 12.17 -40.22 18.38
N SER A 67 13.33 -40.51 17.77
CA SER A 67 13.42 -41.17 16.46
C SER A 67 14.65 -42.06 16.39
N SER A 68 14.56 -43.14 15.61
CA SER A 68 15.64 -44.11 15.36
C SER A 68 16.75 -43.59 14.44
N VAL A 69 16.56 -42.42 13.80
CA VAL A 69 17.53 -41.82 12.86
C VAL A 69 18.42 -40.81 13.58
N LYS A 70 19.70 -41.15 13.74
CA LYS A 70 20.69 -40.31 14.44
C LYS A 70 21.47 -39.35 13.54
N GLU A 71 21.60 -39.67 12.24
CA GLU A 71 22.37 -38.88 11.28
C GLU A 71 21.50 -38.36 10.13
N ILE A 72 21.66 -37.07 9.80
CA ILE A 72 20.96 -36.39 8.71
C ILE A 72 21.98 -35.88 7.71
N GLU A 73 21.83 -36.30 6.45
CA GLU A 73 22.64 -35.80 5.35
C GLU A 73 21.92 -34.68 4.60
N VAL A 74 22.58 -33.52 4.51
CA VAL A 74 22.10 -32.34 3.78
C VAL A 74 23.09 -31.99 2.67
N GLU A 75 22.55 -31.74 1.49
CA GLU A 75 23.32 -31.37 0.30
C GLU A 75 23.94 -29.97 0.46
N LYS A 76 25.22 -29.85 0.07
CA LYS A 76 25.91 -28.56 0.00
C LYS A 76 25.40 -27.78 -1.22
N GLN A 77 25.31 -26.46 -1.07
CA GLN A 77 24.97 -25.56 -2.16
C GLN A 77 26.12 -25.57 -3.19
N ALA A 78 25.81 -25.83 -4.47
CA ALA A 78 26.79 -25.78 -5.54
C ALA A 78 27.38 -24.36 -5.65
N THR A 79 28.67 -24.23 -5.35
CA THR A 79 29.41 -22.96 -5.45
C THR A 79 29.74 -22.67 -6.92
N LYS A 80 29.06 -21.69 -7.54
CA LYS A 80 29.58 -21.06 -8.77
C LYS A 80 30.77 -20.18 -8.39
N ILE A 81 31.99 -20.73 -8.44
CA ILE A 81 33.23 -19.98 -8.29
C ILE A 81 33.55 -19.28 -9.63
N LYS A 82 33.77 -17.96 -9.60
CA LYS A 82 34.39 -17.19 -10.69
C LYS A 82 35.93 -17.35 -10.61
N LYS A 83 36.56 -17.54 -11.77
CA LYS A 83 37.96 -17.91 -12.06
C LYS A 83 39.06 -16.96 -11.53
N GLU A 84 40.24 -17.52 -11.28
CA GLU A 84 41.56 -16.92 -11.58
C GLU A 84 42.49 -17.96 -12.28
N LYS A 85 43.46 -17.46 -13.07
CA LYS A 85 44.26 -18.13 -14.12
C LYS A 85 45.52 -18.87 -13.61
N ALA A 86 45.96 -19.93 -14.32
CA ALA A 86 47.34 -20.11 -14.85
C ALA A 86 47.57 -21.47 -15.58
N THR A 87 48.03 -21.37 -16.84
CA THR A 87 49.04 -22.15 -17.63
C THR A 87 49.12 -23.69 -17.74
N SER A 88 49.31 -24.10 -19.03
CA SER A 88 50.18 -25.13 -19.65
C SER A 88 49.89 -26.64 -19.62
N GLY A 89 49.89 -27.23 -20.84
CA GLY A 89 50.18 -28.65 -21.21
C GLY A 89 49.06 -29.66 -20.92
N ASP A 90 48.67 -30.64 -21.75
CA ASP A 90 49.20 -31.22 -22.99
C ASP A 90 48.07 -32.04 -23.71
N ILE A 91 48.07 -31.96 -25.05
CA ILE A 91 47.86 -33.03 -26.08
C ILE A 91 46.59 -33.94 -26.06
N LEU A 92 45.64 -33.61 -26.96
CA LEU A 92 45.00 -34.35 -28.11
C LEU A 92 45.05 -35.91 -28.20
N PRO A 93 44.33 -36.56 -29.16
CA PRO A 93 42.95 -36.43 -29.71
C PRO A 93 42.29 -37.83 -29.90
N ILE A 94 41.19 -37.96 -30.68
CA ILE A 94 40.61 -39.16 -31.39
C ILE A 94 39.06 -39.15 -31.24
N HIS A 95 38.18 -39.25 -32.26
CA HIS A 95 38.27 -39.45 -33.71
C HIS A 95 37.06 -38.75 -34.39
N GLU A 96 37.27 -38.40 -35.65
CA GLU A 96 36.28 -38.06 -36.68
C GLU A 96 35.23 -39.15 -36.88
N ASP A 97 34.01 -38.75 -37.28
CA ASP A 97 33.44 -39.26 -38.53
C ASP A 97 32.41 -38.28 -39.08
N ILE A 98 32.75 -37.75 -40.26
CA ILE A 98 31.91 -36.94 -41.15
C ILE A 98 31.12 -37.93 -42.03
N LYS A 99 29.82 -37.69 -42.20
CA LYS A 99 29.16 -37.95 -43.48
C LYS A 99 28.17 -36.83 -43.82
N GLU A 100 28.57 -36.08 -44.84
CA GLU A 100 27.77 -35.15 -45.62
C GLU A 100 26.60 -35.85 -46.31
N THR A 101 25.46 -35.16 -46.37
CA THR A 101 24.66 -35.09 -47.60
C THR A 101 24.04 -33.70 -47.69
N ASP A 102 24.33 -33.00 -48.78
CA ASP A 102 23.82 -31.69 -49.16
C ASP A 102 22.29 -31.63 -49.26
N THR A 103 21.69 -30.58 -48.72
CA THR A 103 20.50 -29.93 -49.31
C THR A 103 20.34 -28.53 -48.71
N VAL A 104 20.52 -27.49 -49.54
CA VAL A 104 20.07 -26.12 -49.24
C VAL A 104 18.54 -26.14 -49.27
N PRO A 105 17.83 -25.61 -48.24
CA PRO A 105 17.25 -24.28 -48.41
C PRO A 105 17.09 -23.44 -47.12
N SER A 106 16.77 -22.17 -47.38
CA SER A 106 15.91 -21.29 -46.59
C SER A 106 16.42 -20.70 -45.27
N ILE A 107 16.49 -19.36 -45.29
CA ILE A 107 16.39 -18.48 -44.13
C ILE A 107 15.09 -18.83 -43.40
N GLU A 108 15.20 -19.56 -42.29
CA GLU A 108 14.08 -19.78 -41.37
C GLU A 108 14.02 -18.56 -40.42
N GLU A 109 13.04 -17.70 -40.64
CA GLU A 109 12.55 -16.79 -39.61
C GLU A 109 12.09 -17.63 -38.42
N SER A 110 12.84 -17.58 -37.31
CA SER A 110 12.51 -18.30 -36.09
C SER A 110 11.27 -17.69 -35.44
N THR A 111 10.08 -18.20 -35.75
CA THR A 111 8.84 -17.86 -35.05
C THR A 111 8.82 -18.54 -33.69
N ALA A 112 9.34 -17.88 -32.66
CA ALA A 112 9.29 -18.35 -31.29
C ALA A 112 7.85 -18.24 -30.75
N LYS A 113 7.14 -19.38 -30.65
CA LYS A 113 5.86 -19.47 -29.95
C LYS A 113 6.11 -19.51 -28.45
N PHE A 114 5.34 -18.76 -27.66
CA PHE A 114 5.45 -18.80 -26.19
C PHE A 114 5.00 -20.16 -25.65
N SER A 115 5.82 -20.79 -24.83
CA SER A 115 5.48 -22.02 -24.11
C SER A 115 5.06 -21.65 -22.68
N PHE A 116 3.80 -21.90 -22.33
CA PHE A 116 3.26 -21.68 -20.98
C PHE A 116 2.31 -22.81 -20.57
N ASP A 117 2.14 -22.99 -19.26
CA ASP A 117 1.24 -24.01 -18.71
C ASP A 117 -0.22 -23.52 -18.80
N VAL A 118 -0.97 -24.11 -19.74
CA VAL A 118 -2.36 -23.74 -20.03
C VAL A 118 -3.29 -24.06 -18.86
N ASP A 119 -3.07 -25.17 -18.16
CA ASP A 119 -3.92 -25.59 -17.04
C ASP A 119 -3.70 -24.68 -15.82
N TRP A 120 -2.46 -24.22 -15.64
CA TRP A 120 -2.16 -23.18 -14.66
C TRP A 120 -2.85 -21.85 -14.96
N VAL A 121 -2.91 -21.43 -16.24
CA VAL A 121 -3.65 -20.22 -16.64
C VAL A 121 -5.14 -20.35 -16.34
N ARG A 122 -5.74 -21.49 -16.68
CA ARG A 122 -7.18 -21.76 -16.42
C ARG A 122 -7.50 -21.72 -14.93
N SER A 123 -6.70 -22.41 -14.11
CA SER A 123 -6.93 -22.46 -12.66
C SER A 123 -6.73 -21.10 -11.98
N SER A 124 -5.80 -20.29 -12.48
CA SER A 124 -5.47 -19.01 -11.83
C SER A 124 -6.35 -17.83 -12.28
N LEU A 125 -7.07 -17.98 -13.39
CA LEU A 125 -7.99 -16.98 -13.95
C LEU A 125 -9.47 -17.44 -13.87
N ASP A 126 -9.77 -18.38 -12.98
CA ASP A 126 -11.10 -18.99 -12.79
C ASP A 126 -12.23 -18.00 -12.46
N TYR A 127 -11.89 -16.83 -11.92
CA TYR A 127 -12.81 -15.72 -11.65
C TYR A 127 -13.28 -14.97 -12.92
N LEU A 128 -12.68 -15.23 -14.08
CA LEU A 128 -13.10 -14.68 -15.38
C LEU A 128 -14.10 -15.61 -16.08
N GLU A 129 -14.84 -15.07 -17.04
CA GLU A 129 -15.70 -15.86 -17.93
C GLU A 129 -14.86 -16.84 -18.77
N SER A 130 -15.31 -18.08 -18.91
CA SER A 130 -14.56 -19.13 -19.61
C SER A 130 -14.21 -18.76 -21.06
N GLU A 131 -15.11 -18.04 -21.76
CA GLU A 131 -14.86 -17.53 -23.11
C GLU A 131 -13.64 -16.58 -23.17
N LYS A 132 -13.47 -15.74 -22.16
CA LYS A 132 -12.32 -14.82 -22.05
C LYS A 132 -11.03 -15.58 -21.78
N ILE A 133 -11.06 -16.60 -20.93
CA ILE A 133 -9.89 -17.43 -20.62
C ILE A 133 -9.37 -18.10 -21.90
N GLU A 134 -10.25 -18.68 -22.70
CA GLU A 134 -9.86 -19.32 -23.97
C GLU A 134 -9.36 -18.28 -25.00
N THR A 135 -9.93 -17.07 -25.01
CA THR A 135 -9.42 -15.95 -25.84
C THR A 135 -7.99 -15.56 -25.43
N ILE A 136 -7.73 -15.44 -24.13
CA ILE A 136 -6.39 -15.14 -23.59
C ILE A 136 -5.39 -16.22 -24.00
N ILE A 137 -5.75 -17.50 -23.80
CA ILE A 137 -4.90 -18.65 -24.17
C ILE A 137 -4.61 -18.61 -25.67
N PHE A 138 -5.64 -18.44 -26.50
CA PHE A 138 -5.49 -18.38 -27.94
C PHE A 138 -4.56 -17.26 -28.39
N VAL A 139 -4.74 -16.03 -27.88
CA VAL A 139 -3.89 -14.89 -28.22
C VAL A 139 -2.45 -15.15 -27.79
N LEU A 140 -2.21 -15.63 -26.56
CA LEU A 140 -0.86 -15.90 -26.07
C LEU A 140 -0.15 -17.02 -26.85
N SER A 141 -0.89 -18.05 -27.32
CA SER A 141 -0.33 -19.14 -28.13
C SER A 141 -0.06 -18.74 -29.58
N THR A 142 -0.77 -17.75 -30.11
CA THR A 142 -0.66 -17.31 -31.51
C THR A 142 0.16 -16.04 -31.70
N PHE A 143 0.47 -15.33 -30.62
CA PHE A 143 1.18 -14.06 -30.70
C PHE A 143 2.61 -14.25 -31.22
N GLU A 144 2.93 -13.56 -32.31
CA GLU A 144 4.25 -13.54 -32.93
C GLU A 144 4.87 -12.14 -32.85
N LEU A 145 6.13 -12.09 -32.39
CA LEU A 145 6.93 -10.88 -32.36
C LEU A 145 7.41 -10.53 -33.78
N LYS A 146 6.77 -9.54 -34.42
CA LYS A 146 7.22 -9.00 -35.71
C LYS A 146 8.20 -7.86 -35.48
N GLU A 147 9.50 -8.09 -35.72
CA GLU A 147 10.56 -7.12 -35.45
C GLU A 147 10.43 -5.79 -36.24
N ASN A 148 9.81 -5.82 -37.42
CA ASN A 148 9.66 -4.68 -38.31
C ASN A 148 8.25 -4.06 -38.35
N LYS A 149 7.45 -4.28 -37.30
CA LYS A 149 6.09 -3.71 -37.20
C LYS A 149 6.13 -2.23 -36.82
N ARG A 150 5.17 -1.44 -37.32
CA ARG A 150 4.92 -0.08 -36.85
C ARG A 150 4.49 -0.11 -35.38
N LEU A 151 5.13 0.71 -34.55
CA LEU A 151 4.78 0.88 -33.14
C LEU A 151 3.30 1.24 -32.96
N HIS A 152 2.72 0.73 -31.89
CA HIS A 152 1.36 1.00 -31.45
C HIS A 152 1.12 2.51 -31.34
N LYS A 153 -0.11 2.96 -31.63
CA LYS A 153 -0.44 4.39 -31.73
C LYS A 153 -0.12 5.13 -30.43
N LYS A 154 -0.42 4.51 -29.27
CA LYS A 154 -0.13 5.08 -27.95
C LYS A 154 1.38 5.15 -27.66
N VAL A 155 2.14 4.12 -28.04
CA VAL A 155 3.60 4.10 -27.88
C VAL A 155 4.26 5.14 -28.79
N SER A 156 3.76 5.31 -30.01
CA SER A 156 4.23 6.33 -30.94
C SER A 156 4.00 7.74 -30.39
N SER A 157 2.80 8.01 -29.88
CA SER A 157 2.50 9.29 -29.20
C SER A 157 3.38 9.52 -27.99
N TYR A 158 3.60 8.49 -27.16
CA TYR A 158 4.51 8.58 -26.01
C TYR A 158 5.95 8.87 -26.45
N LYS A 159 6.46 8.21 -27.50
CA LYS A 159 7.79 8.48 -28.06
C LYS A 159 7.92 9.95 -28.51
N GLU A 160 6.90 10.50 -29.17
CA GLU A 160 6.87 11.92 -29.55
C GLU A 160 6.90 12.84 -28.32
N SER A 161 6.14 12.52 -27.27
CA SER A 161 6.14 13.25 -26.00
C SER A 161 7.51 13.23 -25.32
N VAL A 162 8.22 12.08 -25.31
CA VAL A 162 9.59 11.98 -24.77
C VAL A 162 10.57 12.85 -25.57
N VAL A 163 10.46 12.85 -26.90
CA VAL A 163 11.31 13.70 -27.75
C VAL A 163 11.04 15.18 -27.49
N ASN A 164 9.77 15.58 -27.37
CA ASN A 164 9.38 16.96 -27.07
C ASN A 164 9.89 17.40 -25.68
N TRP A 165 9.72 16.55 -24.68
CA TRP A 165 10.25 16.75 -23.33
C TRP A 165 11.76 16.98 -23.35
N ASN A 166 12.52 16.10 -24.00
CA ASN A 166 13.98 16.24 -24.08
C ASN A 166 14.42 17.52 -24.80
N LYS A 167 13.67 17.98 -25.81
CA LYS A 167 13.92 19.29 -26.45
C LYS A 167 13.68 20.45 -25.49
N ARG A 168 12.61 20.39 -24.69
CA ARG A 168 12.24 21.40 -23.70
C ARG A 168 13.23 21.46 -22.54
N VAL A 169 13.70 20.32 -22.05
CA VAL A 169 14.78 20.25 -21.04
C VAL A 169 16.03 20.94 -21.56
N LYS A 170 16.50 20.60 -22.77
CA LYS A 170 17.67 21.24 -23.39
C LYS A 170 17.49 22.75 -23.63
N ALA A 171 16.27 23.21 -23.89
CA ALA A 171 15.99 24.64 -24.04
C ALA A 171 16.01 25.37 -22.69
N ALA A 172 15.54 24.71 -21.63
CA ALA A 172 15.52 25.25 -20.27
C ALA A 172 16.90 25.26 -19.61
N GLU A 173 17.83 24.39 -20.03
CA GLU A 173 19.23 24.37 -19.58
C GLU A 173 20.05 25.56 -20.11
N ARG A 174 19.57 26.27 -21.14
CA ARG A 174 20.26 27.44 -21.70
C ARG A 174 20.24 28.61 -20.72
N ASN A 175 21.17 29.54 -20.92
CA ASN A 175 21.13 30.80 -20.17
C ASN A 175 19.80 31.51 -20.42
N TYR A 176 19.18 31.99 -19.35
CA TYR A 176 17.90 32.70 -19.39
C TYR A 176 17.86 33.86 -20.40
N TYR A 177 19.00 34.49 -20.64
CA TYR A 177 19.16 35.63 -21.56
C TYR A 177 19.33 35.23 -23.03
N GLU A 178 19.43 33.94 -23.36
CA GLU A 178 19.51 33.49 -24.76
C GLU A 178 18.12 33.48 -25.40
N SER A 179 18.00 33.99 -26.63
CA SER A 179 16.71 34.02 -27.38
C SER A 179 16.08 32.64 -27.63
N ARG A 180 16.84 31.55 -27.45
CA ARG A 180 16.38 30.15 -27.59
C ARG A 180 16.13 29.47 -26.24
N TYR A 181 16.17 30.23 -25.15
CA TYR A 181 15.73 29.77 -23.83
C TYR A 181 14.22 29.63 -23.82
N GLU A 182 13.75 28.53 -23.25
CA GLU A 182 12.34 28.32 -23.04
C GLU A 182 12.13 27.55 -21.74
N ARG A 183 11.26 28.05 -20.86
CA ARG A 183 10.95 27.37 -19.61
C ARG A 183 10.27 26.03 -19.90
N ASN A 184 10.71 24.96 -19.23
CA ASN A 184 10.03 23.68 -19.32
C ASN A 184 8.79 23.67 -18.41
N THR A 185 7.60 23.75 -19.01
CA THR A 185 6.30 23.71 -18.32
C THR A 185 5.56 22.40 -18.53
N LEU A 186 6.15 21.45 -19.26
CA LEU A 186 5.52 20.17 -19.53
C LEU A 186 5.55 19.28 -18.28
N GLU A 187 4.69 18.28 -18.25
CA GLU A 187 4.79 17.20 -17.27
C GLU A 187 5.81 16.15 -17.75
N GLN A 188 6.61 15.62 -16.83
CA GLN A 188 7.60 14.62 -17.18
C GLN A 188 6.90 13.34 -17.67
N PRO A 189 7.23 12.83 -18.87
CA PRO A 189 6.64 11.60 -19.37
C PRO A 189 6.88 10.42 -18.42
N LYS A 190 5.84 9.59 -18.26
CA LYS A 190 5.85 8.37 -17.42
C LYS A 190 7.04 7.46 -17.78
N PHE A 191 7.68 6.83 -16.82
CA PHE A 191 8.89 5.97 -16.96
C PHE A 191 10.22 6.69 -17.24
N LEU A 192 10.23 7.93 -17.74
CA LEU A 192 11.49 8.59 -18.15
C LEU A 192 12.48 8.83 -17.00
N LYS A 193 11.98 9.01 -15.77
CA LYS A 193 12.83 9.16 -14.58
C LYS A 193 13.57 7.87 -14.23
N GLU A 194 13.00 6.73 -14.58
CA GLU A 194 13.41 5.41 -14.09
C GLU A 194 14.23 4.62 -15.10
N ILE A 195 14.38 5.14 -16.33
CA ILE A 195 14.99 4.45 -17.46
C ILE A 195 16.03 5.35 -18.12
N SER A 196 17.19 4.77 -18.44
CA SER A 196 18.26 5.45 -19.16
C SER A 196 17.89 5.75 -20.62
N SER A 197 18.50 6.80 -21.19
CA SER A 197 18.25 7.17 -22.59
C SER A 197 18.65 6.08 -23.59
N GLU A 198 19.62 5.24 -23.22
CA GLU A 198 20.12 4.14 -24.06
C GLU A 198 19.09 3.01 -24.21
N GLN A 199 18.26 2.78 -23.19
CA GLN A 199 17.31 1.68 -23.14
C GLN A 199 15.88 2.08 -23.57
N LEU A 200 15.66 3.34 -23.96
CA LEU A 200 14.37 3.79 -24.50
C LEU A 200 13.87 2.97 -25.71
N PRO A 201 14.71 2.56 -26.69
CA PRO A 201 14.25 1.72 -27.80
C PRO A 201 13.69 0.37 -27.33
N ARG A 202 14.32 -0.22 -26.30
CA ARG A 202 13.87 -1.48 -25.68
C ARG A 202 12.54 -1.30 -24.96
N LEU A 203 12.39 -0.21 -24.21
CA LEU A 203 11.13 0.16 -23.55
C LEU A 203 9.98 0.26 -24.56
N TYR A 204 10.19 0.95 -25.70
CA TYR A 204 9.14 1.09 -26.70
C TYR A 204 8.70 -0.25 -27.30
N ARG A 205 9.63 -1.19 -27.48
CA ARG A 205 9.31 -2.55 -27.94
C ARG A 205 8.49 -3.32 -26.91
N ILE A 206 8.89 -3.30 -25.63
CA ILE A 206 8.14 -3.97 -24.56
C ILE A 206 6.73 -3.39 -24.41
N LEU A 207 6.58 -2.07 -24.46
CA LEU A 207 5.25 -1.45 -24.40
C LEU A 207 4.41 -1.80 -25.63
N ASP A 208 5.01 -1.85 -26.82
CA ASP A 208 4.32 -2.24 -28.06
C ASP A 208 3.79 -3.67 -28.01
N THR A 209 4.58 -4.61 -27.49
CA THR A 209 4.18 -6.01 -27.36
C THR A 209 3.06 -6.16 -26.34
N ILE A 210 3.25 -5.61 -25.14
CA ILE A 210 2.22 -5.65 -24.08
C ILE A 210 0.90 -5.06 -24.59
N PHE A 211 0.92 -3.86 -25.16
CA PHE A 211 -0.30 -3.22 -25.64
C PHE A 211 -0.95 -3.96 -26.81
N SER A 212 -0.16 -4.46 -27.76
CA SER A 212 -0.68 -5.27 -28.86
C SER A 212 -1.38 -6.54 -28.35
N VAL A 213 -0.80 -7.22 -27.36
CA VAL A 213 -1.38 -8.43 -26.76
C VAL A 213 -2.69 -8.10 -26.05
N PHE A 214 -2.71 -7.07 -25.20
CA PHE A 214 -3.92 -6.71 -24.48
C PHE A 214 -5.05 -6.23 -25.40
N GLU A 215 -4.75 -5.50 -26.48
CA GLU A 215 -5.76 -5.11 -27.46
C GLU A 215 -6.30 -6.31 -28.24
N GLN A 216 -5.48 -7.31 -28.54
CA GLN A 216 -5.93 -8.56 -29.18
C GLN A 216 -6.79 -9.41 -28.26
N ILE A 217 -6.52 -9.40 -26.95
CA ILE A 217 -7.37 -10.04 -25.94
C ILE A 217 -8.72 -9.32 -25.81
N GLY A 218 -8.78 -8.03 -26.17
CA GLY A 218 -9.99 -7.19 -26.12
C GLY A 218 -10.00 -6.17 -24.97
N GLU A 219 -8.87 -5.97 -24.30
CA GLU A 219 -8.71 -4.96 -23.25
C GLU A 219 -8.30 -3.60 -23.84
N ILE A 220 -8.62 -2.52 -23.14
CA ILE A 220 -8.41 -1.17 -23.67
C ILE A 220 -7.16 -0.53 -23.07
N VAL A 221 -6.25 -0.09 -23.93
CA VAL A 221 -5.08 0.70 -23.54
C VAL A 221 -5.45 2.19 -23.43
N THR A 222 -5.26 2.75 -22.25
CA THR A 222 -5.53 4.17 -21.94
C THR A 222 -4.42 5.09 -22.44
N ASP A 223 -4.69 6.39 -22.54
CA ASP A 223 -3.69 7.41 -22.90
C ASP A 223 -2.54 7.51 -21.88
N ASP A 224 -2.81 7.20 -20.61
CA ASP A 224 -1.83 7.22 -19.51
C ASP A 224 -0.93 5.97 -19.48
N LEU A 225 -0.90 5.19 -20.56
CA LEU A 225 -0.13 3.95 -20.70
C LEU A 225 -0.48 2.94 -19.60
N CYS A 226 -1.76 2.85 -19.24
CA CYS A 226 -2.35 1.86 -18.33
C CYS A 226 -3.35 0.98 -19.09
N ILE A 227 -3.69 -0.18 -18.53
CA ILE A 227 -4.65 -1.11 -19.15
C ILE A 227 -5.95 -1.06 -18.35
N ARG A 228 -7.07 -0.92 -19.05
CA ARG A 228 -8.41 -0.86 -18.47
C ARG A 228 -9.12 -2.19 -18.71
N PHE A 229 -9.54 -2.79 -17.60
CA PHE A 229 -10.29 -4.04 -17.51
C PHE A 229 -11.73 -3.72 -17.10
N GLY A 230 -12.62 -3.58 -18.08
CA GLY A 230 -14.00 -3.15 -17.85
C GLY A 230 -14.08 -1.76 -17.19
N LYS A 231 -14.44 -1.71 -15.90
CA LYS A 231 -14.55 -0.47 -15.11
C LYS A 231 -13.26 -0.09 -14.38
N ASP A 232 -12.35 -1.04 -14.20
CA ASP A 232 -11.14 -0.87 -13.39
C ASP A 232 -9.92 -0.59 -14.26
N ILE A 233 -8.95 0.15 -13.73
CA ILE A 233 -7.71 0.49 -14.41
C ILE A 233 -6.54 -0.10 -13.63
N VAL A 234 -5.67 -0.86 -14.30
CA VAL A 234 -4.44 -1.40 -13.73
C VAL A 234 -3.28 -0.52 -14.19
N SER A 235 -2.65 0.16 -13.24
CA SER A 235 -1.45 0.97 -13.46
C SER A 235 -0.19 0.19 -13.11
N PHE A 236 0.90 0.49 -13.81
CA PHE A 236 2.20 -0.14 -13.62
C PHE A 236 3.35 0.84 -13.90
N GLU A 237 4.52 0.49 -13.37
CA GLU A 237 5.80 1.18 -13.49
C GLU A 237 6.82 0.26 -14.18
N ILE A 238 7.72 0.81 -14.99
CA ILE A 238 8.85 0.09 -15.56
C ILE A 238 10.13 0.77 -15.08
N ILE A 239 10.93 0.02 -14.32
CA ILE A 239 12.12 0.53 -13.65
C ILE A 239 13.35 -0.20 -14.21
N GLU A 240 14.37 0.56 -14.59
CA GLU A 240 15.69 0.03 -14.90
C GLU A 240 16.50 -0.15 -13.59
N SER A 241 17.10 -1.32 -13.43
CA SER A 241 17.95 -1.59 -12.27
C SER A 241 19.30 -0.88 -12.41
N THR A 242 19.90 -0.51 -11.29
CA THR A 242 21.20 0.15 -11.25
C THR A 242 22.22 -0.69 -10.51
N ASP A 243 23.41 -0.84 -11.08
CA ASP A 243 24.56 -1.43 -10.40
C ASP A 243 25.25 -0.39 -9.53
N LYS A 244 25.61 -0.81 -8.33
CA LYS A 244 26.26 0.03 -7.32
C LYS A 244 27.78 -0.10 -7.45
N ILE A 245 28.44 0.98 -7.84
CA ILE A 245 29.88 1.05 -8.02
C ILE A 245 30.46 2.06 -7.01
N ASN A 246 31.69 1.87 -6.56
CA ASN A 246 32.36 2.87 -5.73
C ASN A 246 32.57 4.14 -6.55
N HIS A 247 32.20 5.28 -5.97
CA HIS A 247 32.35 6.56 -6.64
C HIS A 247 33.83 6.93 -6.77
N GLU A 248 34.25 7.24 -7.99
CA GLU A 248 35.59 7.78 -8.26
C GLU A 248 35.54 9.30 -8.12
N LEU A 249 36.43 9.86 -7.30
CA LEU A 249 36.49 11.29 -7.06
C LEU A 249 36.67 12.05 -8.38
N THR A 250 35.73 12.92 -8.71
CA THR A 250 35.91 13.84 -9.83
C THR A 250 37.02 14.85 -9.52
N LYS A 251 37.60 15.45 -10.57
CA LYS A 251 38.63 16.49 -10.39
C LYS A 251 38.14 17.66 -9.53
N GLU A 252 36.86 17.99 -9.63
CA GLU A 252 36.22 19.07 -8.87
C GLU A 252 36.01 18.68 -7.39
N GLU A 253 35.53 17.46 -7.11
CA GLU A 253 35.37 16.96 -5.73
C GLU A 253 36.73 16.79 -5.04
N ALA A 254 37.76 16.36 -5.78
CA ALA A 254 39.13 16.31 -5.28
C ALA A 254 39.64 17.73 -4.94
N GLN A 255 39.36 18.73 -5.78
CA GLN A 255 39.69 20.13 -5.48
C GLN A 255 38.92 20.66 -4.26
N GLN A 256 37.66 20.28 -4.09
CA GLN A 256 36.87 20.65 -2.90
C GLN A 256 37.45 20.03 -1.62
N LEU A 257 37.92 18.78 -1.68
CA LEU A 257 38.61 18.15 -0.56
C LEU A 257 39.93 18.84 -0.22
N VAL A 258 40.71 19.25 -1.24
CA VAL A 258 41.95 20.00 -1.03
C VAL A 258 41.65 21.36 -0.38
N LYS A 259 40.66 22.10 -0.89
CA LYS A 259 40.23 23.38 -0.30
C LYS A 259 39.80 23.22 1.16
N TYR A 260 38.97 22.23 1.44
CA TYR A 260 38.55 21.90 2.80
C TYR A 260 39.74 21.61 3.73
N ASN A 261 40.71 20.80 3.27
CA ASN A 261 41.89 20.47 4.06
C ASN A 261 42.79 21.69 4.32
N ASP A 262 42.90 22.60 3.36
CA ASP A 262 43.66 23.85 3.52
C ASP A 262 42.94 24.85 4.43
N GLU A 263 41.61 24.90 4.39
CA GLU A 263 40.78 25.73 5.28
C GLU A 263 40.81 25.24 6.74
N ILE A 264 40.70 23.93 6.98
CA ILE A 264 40.87 23.32 8.33
C ILE A 264 42.25 23.63 8.93
N LYS A 265 43.29 23.73 8.09
CA LYS A 265 44.64 24.09 8.58
C LYS A 265 44.76 25.58 8.91
N ARG A 266 43.97 26.43 8.26
CA ARG A 266 44.01 27.89 8.43
C ARG A 266 43.01 28.40 9.47
N GLN A 267 41.91 27.69 9.71
CA GLN A 267 40.81 28.09 10.59
C GLN A 267 40.40 26.94 11.51
N SER A 268 39.77 27.26 12.64
CA SER A 268 39.30 26.25 13.61
C SER A 268 38.11 25.40 13.11
N TYR A 269 37.44 25.84 12.03
CA TYR A 269 36.28 25.15 11.47
C TYR A 269 36.17 25.34 9.96
N ALA A 270 35.88 24.27 9.23
CA ALA A 270 35.45 24.31 7.83
C ALA A 270 34.40 23.21 7.58
N SER A 271 33.52 23.39 6.60
CA SER A 271 32.47 22.41 6.28
C SER A 271 33.02 21.33 5.34
N LYS A 272 32.90 20.05 5.75
CA LYS A 272 33.39 18.93 4.94
C LYS A 272 32.52 18.74 3.70
N PRO A 273 33.11 18.66 2.49
CA PRO A 273 32.33 18.41 1.28
C PRO A 273 31.64 17.04 1.36
N ASN A 274 30.35 17.02 1.03
CA ASN A 274 29.53 15.82 1.05
C ASN A 274 29.68 15.07 -0.28
N ILE A 275 30.70 14.22 -0.36
CA ILE A 275 30.98 13.41 -1.55
C ILE A 275 30.31 12.05 -1.40
N ARG A 276 29.58 11.65 -2.44
CA ARG A 276 28.89 10.35 -2.48
C ARG A 276 29.89 9.20 -2.42
N LYS A 277 29.53 8.13 -1.70
CA LYS A 277 30.36 6.92 -1.61
C LYS A 277 30.23 6.01 -2.84
N TYR A 278 29.07 6.05 -3.49
CA TYR A 278 28.73 5.14 -4.58
C TYR A 278 28.05 5.88 -5.72
N ASP A 279 28.32 5.40 -6.92
CA ASP A 279 27.59 5.72 -8.14
C ASP A 279 26.65 4.57 -8.51
N TYR A 280 25.51 4.93 -9.09
CA TYR A 280 24.48 3.99 -9.52
C TYR A 280 24.38 4.09 -11.03
N ILE A 281 24.89 3.07 -11.74
CA ILE A 281 24.90 3.04 -13.20
C ILE A 281 23.77 2.11 -13.66
N PRO A 282 22.86 2.58 -14.53
CA PRO A 282 21.83 1.72 -15.12
C PRO A 282 22.46 0.52 -15.84
N ASN A 283 21.95 -0.68 -15.58
CA ASN A 283 22.55 -1.93 -16.08
C ASN A 283 21.72 -2.61 -17.18
N GLY A 284 20.68 -1.94 -17.68
CA GLY A 284 19.79 -2.47 -18.72
C GLY A 284 18.80 -3.54 -18.25
N VAL A 285 18.77 -3.91 -16.97
CA VAL A 285 17.86 -4.94 -16.42
C VAL A 285 16.54 -4.29 -16.01
N PHE A 286 15.47 -4.61 -16.73
CA PHE A 286 14.15 -4.02 -16.52
C PHE A 286 13.32 -4.80 -15.50
N ARG A 287 12.43 -4.07 -14.82
CA ARG A 287 11.42 -4.62 -13.92
C ARG A 287 10.10 -3.90 -14.11
N ILE A 288 9.04 -4.66 -14.36
CA ILE A 288 7.66 -4.17 -14.36
C ILE A 288 7.12 -4.34 -12.94
N LYS A 289 6.71 -3.24 -12.33
CA LYS A 289 6.17 -3.18 -10.97
C LYS A 289 4.72 -2.74 -11.01
N MET A 290 3.86 -3.47 -10.31
CA MET A 290 2.44 -3.19 -10.19
C MET A 290 2.14 -2.36 -8.93
N THR A 291 0.96 -1.75 -8.87
CA THR A 291 0.54 -0.91 -7.72
C THR A 291 0.52 -1.66 -6.39
N ASN A 292 0.27 -2.97 -6.41
CA ASN A 292 0.30 -3.83 -5.22
C ASN A 292 1.72 -4.22 -4.76
N GLY A 293 2.76 -3.76 -5.46
CA GLY A 293 4.16 -4.04 -5.16
C GLY A 293 4.68 -5.38 -5.73
N LYS A 294 3.81 -6.20 -6.34
CA LYS A 294 4.26 -7.36 -7.12
C LYS A 294 5.04 -6.87 -8.34
N TYR A 295 6.04 -7.63 -8.73
CA TYR A 295 6.88 -7.26 -9.86
C TYR A 295 7.42 -8.48 -10.60
N ILE A 296 7.72 -8.27 -11.87
CA ILE A 296 8.43 -9.20 -12.74
C ILE A 296 9.67 -8.49 -13.31
N LYS A 297 10.79 -9.19 -13.40
CA LYS A 297 12.07 -8.59 -13.81
C LYS A 297 12.81 -9.50 -14.80
N ASP A 298 13.68 -8.88 -15.57
CA ASP A 298 14.68 -9.58 -16.36
C ASP A 298 15.50 -10.53 -15.49
N THR A 299 15.74 -11.72 -16.01
CA THR A 299 16.63 -12.72 -15.44
C THR A 299 17.79 -12.99 -16.37
N LYS A 300 18.79 -13.76 -15.91
CA LYS A 300 19.92 -14.15 -16.77
C LYS A 300 19.49 -15.06 -17.93
N SER A 301 18.38 -15.76 -17.77
CA SER A 301 17.89 -16.79 -18.69
C SER A 301 16.76 -16.28 -19.58
N ASN A 302 15.85 -15.47 -19.02
CA ASN A 302 14.66 -14.98 -19.71
C ASN A 302 14.58 -13.46 -19.57
N LYS A 303 14.34 -12.78 -20.69
CA LYS A 303 14.07 -11.35 -20.72
C LYS A 303 12.57 -11.11 -20.60
N LEU A 304 12.17 -9.89 -20.23
CA LEU A 304 10.75 -9.51 -20.16
C LEU A 304 10.00 -9.71 -21.48
N GLU A 305 10.70 -9.55 -22.62
CA GLU A 305 10.15 -9.80 -23.96
C GLU A 305 9.75 -11.26 -24.17
N ASP A 306 10.39 -12.20 -23.46
CA ASP A 306 10.10 -13.64 -23.52
C ASP A 306 9.03 -14.06 -22.48
N MET A 307 8.78 -13.20 -21.49
CA MET A 307 7.89 -13.47 -20.35
C MET A 307 6.52 -12.79 -20.49
N ILE A 308 6.05 -12.61 -21.72
CA ILE A 308 4.76 -11.97 -22.00
C ILE A 308 3.58 -12.71 -21.34
N PRO A 309 3.50 -14.06 -21.36
CA PRO A 309 2.44 -14.78 -20.65
C PRO A 309 2.41 -14.47 -19.15
N GLU A 310 3.56 -14.45 -18.49
CA GLU A 310 3.67 -14.14 -17.06
C GLU A 310 3.34 -12.68 -16.75
N ILE A 311 3.67 -11.76 -17.67
CA ILE A 311 3.28 -10.35 -17.55
C ILE A 311 1.76 -10.23 -17.64
N VAL A 312 1.13 -10.81 -18.67
CA VAL A 312 -0.33 -10.78 -18.84
C VAL A 312 -1.03 -11.33 -17.61
N PHE A 313 -0.52 -12.45 -17.10
CA PHE A 313 -1.01 -13.04 -15.88
C PHE A 313 -0.90 -12.11 -14.66
N LEU A 314 0.26 -11.47 -14.48
CA LEU A 314 0.47 -10.53 -13.39
C LEU A 314 -0.53 -9.36 -13.43
N PHE A 315 -0.85 -8.85 -14.62
CA PHE A 315 -1.87 -7.81 -14.80
C PHE A 315 -3.27 -8.29 -14.38
N TYR A 316 -3.69 -9.48 -14.82
CA TYR A 316 -4.98 -10.05 -14.44
C TYR A 316 -5.07 -10.33 -12.94
N GLN A 317 -4.01 -10.84 -12.30
CA GLN A 317 -3.98 -10.97 -10.84
C GLN A 317 -4.15 -9.62 -10.13
N CYS A 318 -3.50 -8.57 -10.63
CA CYS A 318 -3.64 -7.23 -10.06
C CYS A 318 -5.05 -6.67 -10.28
N TYR A 319 -5.66 -6.94 -11.44
CA TYR A 319 -7.05 -6.60 -11.72
C TYR A 319 -8.00 -7.26 -10.71
N PHE A 320 -7.84 -8.56 -10.45
CA PHE A 320 -8.65 -9.27 -9.46
C PHE A 320 -8.57 -8.64 -8.07
N GLU A 321 -7.36 -8.30 -7.62
CA GLU A 321 -7.17 -7.64 -6.33
C GLU A 321 -7.82 -6.24 -6.26
N ILE A 322 -7.70 -5.45 -7.33
CA ILE A 322 -8.31 -4.12 -7.42
C ILE A 322 -9.84 -4.23 -7.38
N ARG A 323 -10.40 -5.16 -8.17
CA ARG A 323 -11.84 -5.40 -8.23
C ARG A 323 -12.38 -5.85 -6.87
N ASN A 324 -11.76 -6.83 -6.23
CA ASN A 324 -12.18 -7.34 -4.93
C ASN A 324 -12.11 -6.24 -3.85
N ARG A 325 -11.06 -5.41 -3.86
CA ARG A 325 -10.95 -4.27 -2.95
C ARG A 325 -12.06 -3.24 -3.17
N ARG A 326 -12.43 -2.96 -4.42
CA ARG A 326 -13.53 -2.05 -4.76
C ARG A 326 -14.86 -2.60 -4.26
N GLU A 327 -15.16 -3.87 -4.52
CA GLU A 327 -16.40 -4.53 -4.08
C GLU A 327 -16.50 -4.52 -2.54
N GLN A 328 -15.43 -4.85 -1.82
CA GLN A 328 -15.37 -4.78 -0.36
C GLN A 328 -15.59 -3.36 0.18
N TRP A 329 -15.02 -2.35 -0.50
CA TRP A 329 -15.19 -0.97 -0.10
C TRP A 329 -16.63 -0.49 -0.32
N GLU A 330 -17.23 -0.81 -1.47
CA GLU A 330 -18.63 -0.50 -1.80
C GLU A 330 -19.60 -1.13 -0.77
N GLU A 331 -19.40 -2.41 -0.42
CA GLU A 331 -20.21 -3.09 0.59
C GLU A 331 -20.02 -2.52 2.00
N ALA A 332 -18.77 -2.20 2.38
CA ALA A 332 -18.49 -1.56 3.66
C ALA A 332 -19.11 -0.16 3.77
N GLN A 333 -19.18 0.61 2.67
CA GLN A 333 -19.89 1.90 2.65
C GLN A 333 -21.39 1.70 2.89
N ARG A 334 -22.02 0.73 2.20
CA ARG A 334 -23.44 0.42 2.39
C ARG A 334 -23.74 0.07 3.86
N ILE A 335 -22.93 -0.80 4.46
CA ILE A 335 -23.08 -1.19 5.88
C ILE A 335 -22.94 0.04 6.80
N ARG A 336 -21.93 0.89 6.59
CA ARG A 336 -21.73 2.10 7.40
C ARG A 336 -22.87 3.10 7.29
N GLU A 337 -23.43 3.27 6.09
CA GLU A 337 -24.57 4.17 5.87
C GLU A 337 -25.82 3.67 6.59
N GLU A 338 -26.09 2.37 6.53
CA GLU A 338 -27.18 1.73 7.27
C GLU A 338 -27.00 1.86 8.78
N GLU A 339 -25.79 1.61 9.30
CA GLU A 339 -25.46 1.76 10.73
C GLU A 339 -25.62 3.22 11.18
N LYS A 340 -25.12 4.17 10.39
CA LYS A 340 -25.24 5.61 10.67
C LYS A 340 -26.72 6.04 10.69
N GLN A 341 -27.53 5.51 9.79
CA GLN A 341 -28.96 5.81 9.75
C GLN A 341 -29.69 5.23 10.97
N LYS A 342 -29.38 3.99 11.37
CA LYS A 342 -29.92 3.38 12.61
C LYS A 342 -29.51 4.17 13.84
N ALA A 343 -28.25 4.57 13.94
CA ALA A 343 -27.74 5.38 15.05
C ALA A 343 -28.41 6.75 15.11
N ARG A 344 -28.64 7.41 13.96
CA ARG A 344 -29.36 8.69 13.90
C ARG A 344 -30.79 8.57 14.41
N ILE A 345 -31.53 7.56 13.95
CA ILE A 345 -32.91 7.31 14.38
C ILE A 345 -32.97 7.03 15.90
N LEU A 346 -32.04 6.22 16.41
CA LEU A 346 -31.96 5.93 17.85
C LEU A 346 -31.64 7.19 18.66
N GLN A 347 -30.67 7.98 18.22
CA GLN A 347 -30.27 9.21 18.88
C GLN A 347 -31.43 10.21 18.93
N GLU A 348 -32.15 10.38 17.83
CA GLU A 348 -33.34 11.23 17.78
C GLU A 348 -34.42 10.76 18.77
N ARG A 349 -34.65 9.44 18.87
CA ARG A 349 -35.58 8.89 19.86
C ARG A 349 -35.11 9.15 21.30
N ILE A 350 -33.82 9.00 21.58
CA ILE A 350 -33.24 9.30 22.90
C ILE A 350 -33.38 10.79 23.22
N ASP A 351 -33.11 11.68 22.27
CA ASP A 351 -33.17 13.12 22.49
C ASP A 351 -34.61 13.61 22.66
N GLN A 352 -35.57 13.03 21.92
CA GLN A 352 -36.99 13.24 22.15
C GLN A 352 -37.41 12.81 23.56
N GLU A 353 -36.97 11.62 24.02
CA GLU A 353 -37.29 11.11 25.35
C GLU A 353 -36.66 11.97 26.46
N LYS A 354 -35.41 12.40 26.29
CA LYS A 354 -34.74 13.33 27.19
C LYS A 354 -35.47 14.67 27.27
N LYS A 355 -35.91 15.21 26.12
CA LYS A 355 -36.65 16.47 26.07
C LYS A 355 -37.98 16.36 26.82
N LYS A 356 -38.78 15.34 26.50
CA LYS A 356 -40.05 15.06 27.20
C LYS A 356 -39.86 14.89 28.70
N THR A 357 -38.86 14.12 29.11
CA THR A 357 -38.55 13.89 30.52
C THR A 357 -38.15 15.18 31.21
N ARG A 358 -37.34 16.04 30.57
CA ARG A 358 -36.92 17.31 31.15
C ARG A 358 -38.08 18.29 31.30
N GLU A 359 -38.94 18.40 30.29
CA GLU A 359 -40.16 19.22 30.36
C GLU A 359 -41.07 18.73 31.49
N PHE A 360 -41.25 17.42 31.64
CA PHE A 360 -42.02 16.84 32.74
C PHE A 360 -41.45 17.16 34.12
N LEU A 361 -40.13 17.07 34.30
CA LEU A 361 -39.48 17.41 35.57
C LEU A 361 -39.66 18.90 35.93
N ASN A 362 -39.60 19.80 34.94
CA ASN A 362 -39.83 21.23 35.15
C ASN A 362 -41.30 21.55 35.51
N ILE A 363 -42.25 20.79 34.96
CA ILE A 363 -43.66 20.90 35.36
C ILE A 363 -43.82 20.41 36.81
N LEU A 364 -43.16 19.31 37.16
CA LEU A 364 -43.22 18.76 38.51
C LEU A 364 -42.59 19.68 39.56
N SER A 365 -41.53 20.42 39.22
CA SER A 365 -40.94 21.42 40.12
C SER A 365 -41.91 22.55 40.42
N ASP A 366 -42.57 23.09 39.40
CA ASP A 366 -43.62 24.12 39.55
C ASP A 366 -44.79 23.63 40.41
N TYR A 367 -45.26 22.38 40.20
CA TYR A 367 -46.31 21.80 41.03
C TYR A 367 -45.90 21.66 42.51
N LYS A 368 -44.66 21.25 42.78
CA LYS A 368 -44.14 21.18 44.16
C LYS A 368 -44.08 22.57 44.79
N LEU A 369 -43.55 23.54 44.06
CA LEU A 369 -43.43 24.93 44.52
C LEU A 369 -44.80 25.53 44.84
N ALA A 370 -45.80 25.34 43.98
CA ALA A 370 -47.16 25.81 44.25
C ALA A 370 -47.75 25.23 45.54
N ASN A 371 -47.54 23.93 45.78
CA ASN A 371 -48.00 23.29 47.02
C ASN A 371 -47.24 23.76 48.26
N GLU A 372 -45.94 24.04 48.14
CA GLU A 372 -45.16 24.65 49.22
C GLU A 372 -45.63 26.07 49.55
N ILE A 373 -45.96 26.88 48.54
CA ILE A 373 -46.54 28.22 48.72
C ILE A 373 -47.89 28.12 49.44
N ARG A 374 -48.77 27.18 49.05
CA ARG A 374 -50.07 26.99 49.73
C ARG A 374 -49.89 26.63 51.21
N LYS A 375 -48.98 25.69 51.52
CA LYS A 375 -48.65 25.34 52.91
C LYS A 375 -48.12 26.54 53.70
N PHE A 376 -47.27 27.36 53.08
CA PHE A 376 -46.74 28.56 53.72
C PHE A 376 -47.84 29.60 53.99
N VAL A 377 -48.76 29.79 53.05
CA VAL A 377 -49.94 30.64 53.22
C VAL A 377 -50.82 30.17 54.39
N ASP A 378 -51.02 28.86 54.52
CA ASP A 378 -51.79 28.30 55.64
C ASP A 378 -51.13 28.60 56.99
N ILE A 379 -49.80 28.45 57.09
CA ILE A 379 -49.03 28.81 58.30
C ILE A 379 -49.14 30.31 58.60
N LEU A 380 -49.08 31.18 57.58
CA LEU A 380 -49.18 32.62 57.77
C LEU A 380 -50.54 33.04 58.32
N LYS A 381 -51.63 32.43 57.82
CA LYS A 381 -53.00 32.64 58.32
C LYS A 381 -53.14 32.30 59.80
N GLU A 382 -52.49 31.25 60.27
CA GLU A 382 -52.53 30.84 61.69
C GLU A 382 -51.71 31.76 62.60
N SER A 383 -50.72 32.46 62.06
CA SER A 383 -49.78 33.29 62.84
C SER A 383 -50.14 34.77 62.95
N ASP A 384 -51.16 35.25 62.22
CA ASP A 384 -51.64 36.65 62.17
C ASP A 384 -50.55 37.69 61.84
N LYS A 385 -49.53 37.27 61.09
CA LYS A 385 -48.32 38.07 60.77
C LYS A 385 -48.35 38.78 59.41
N ALA A 386 -49.41 38.61 58.62
CA ALA A 386 -49.50 39.16 57.28
C ALA A 386 -50.91 39.69 57.00
N ASP A 387 -50.98 40.78 56.23
CA ASP A 387 -52.25 41.39 55.85
C ASP A 387 -53.05 40.49 54.89
N GLN A 388 -54.38 40.58 54.96
CA GLN A 388 -55.30 39.79 54.14
C GLN A 388 -55.02 39.92 52.63
N GLU A 389 -54.67 41.12 52.16
CA GLU A 389 -54.34 41.38 50.75
C GLU A 389 -53.09 40.62 50.30
N THR A 390 -52.09 40.50 51.18
CA THR A 390 -50.85 39.77 50.91
C THR A 390 -51.12 38.26 50.82
N ILE A 391 -52.01 37.74 51.68
CA ILE A 391 -52.41 36.33 51.69
C ILE A 391 -53.15 35.95 50.40
N GLU A 392 -54.09 36.79 49.96
CA GLU A 392 -54.83 36.61 48.72
C GLU A 392 -53.92 36.71 47.49
N TRP A 393 -52.95 37.63 47.50
CA TRP A 393 -51.92 37.71 46.47
C TRP A 393 -51.08 36.42 46.40
N MET A 394 -50.58 35.90 47.54
CA MET A 394 -49.79 34.66 47.56
C MET A 394 -50.59 33.44 47.08
N SER A 395 -51.87 33.36 47.42
CA SER A 395 -52.76 32.28 46.94
C SER A 395 -52.96 32.34 45.42
N ARG A 396 -53.24 33.53 44.87
CA ARG A 396 -53.33 33.71 43.41
C ARG A 396 -52.01 33.38 42.71
N LYS A 397 -50.87 33.74 43.32
CA LYS A 397 -49.54 33.37 42.79
C LYS A 397 -49.27 31.86 42.86
N ALA A 398 -49.75 31.15 43.87
CA ALA A 398 -49.67 29.70 43.92
C ALA A 398 -50.45 29.06 42.75
N ASP A 399 -51.65 29.57 42.44
CA ASP A 399 -52.48 29.07 41.35
C ASP A 399 -51.92 29.42 39.95
N TRP A 400 -51.19 30.53 39.83
CA TRP A 400 -50.43 30.89 38.63
C TRP A 400 -49.21 29.98 38.40
N ILE A 401 -48.55 29.54 39.49
CA ILE A 401 -47.38 28.64 39.42
C ILE A 401 -47.81 27.18 39.24
N ASP A 402 -48.99 26.80 39.74
CA ASP A 402 -49.48 25.43 39.66
C ASP A 402 -49.82 25.05 38.21
N PRO A 403 -49.13 24.07 37.60
CA PRO A 403 -49.40 23.65 36.23
C PRO A 403 -50.77 22.97 36.06
N THR A 404 -51.40 22.48 37.12
CA THR A 404 -52.73 21.84 37.05
C THR A 404 -53.87 22.84 36.94
N ILE A 405 -53.69 24.04 37.50
CA ILE A 405 -54.64 25.14 37.41
C ILE A 405 -54.25 26.06 36.25
N SER A 406 -52.95 26.36 36.12
CA SER A 406 -52.37 27.25 35.12
C SER A 406 -53.15 28.57 35.02
N ALA A 407 -53.43 29.19 36.18
CA ALA A 407 -54.14 30.47 36.20
C ALA A 407 -53.33 31.53 35.45
N GLU A 408 -54.00 32.51 34.84
CA GLU A 408 -53.34 33.62 34.15
C GLU A 408 -53.20 34.78 35.12
N ASP A 409 -51.98 35.30 35.27
CA ASP A 409 -51.73 36.45 36.13
C ASP A 409 -52.01 37.74 35.36
N GLU A 410 -52.68 38.70 36.00
CA GLU A 410 -53.10 39.94 35.37
C GLU A 410 -51.93 40.78 34.82
N LEU A 411 -50.75 40.69 35.44
CA LEU A 411 -49.56 41.46 35.06
C LEU A 411 -48.50 40.60 34.37
N LEU A 412 -48.33 39.35 34.82
CA LEU A 412 -47.28 38.45 34.31
C LEU A 412 -47.75 37.46 33.24
N GLY A 413 -49.05 37.42 32.92
CA GLY A 413 -49.62 36.56 31.89
C GLY A 413 -49.55 35.07 32.24
N LYS A 414 -49.35 34.19 31.25
CA LYS A 414 -49.28 32.73 31.44
C LYS A 414 -47.86 32.27 31.69
N ARG A 415 -47.69 31.38 32.68
CA ARG A 415 -46.40 30.77 32.99
C ARG A 415 -46.07 29.61 32.04
N GLU A 416 -44.85 29.58 31.53
CA GLU A 416 -44.36 28.49 30.68
C GLU A 416 -43.73 27.37 31.52
N HIS A 417 -44.57 26.49 32.07
CA HIS A 417 -44.15 25.45 33.02
C HIS A 417 -43.09 24.46 32.49
N HIS A 418 -43.03 24.26 31.17
CA HIS A 418 -42.09 23.35 30.51
C HIS A 418 -40.65 23.89 30.46
N LYS A 419 -40.45 25.22 30.62
CA LYS A 419 -39.12 25.84 30.58
C LYS A 419 -38.29 25.52 31.82
N ALA A 420 -36.98 25.69 31.73
CA ALA A 420 -36.08 25.47 32.87
C ALA A 420 -36.24 26.58 33.91
N ASP A 421 -35.94 26.27 35.17
CA ASP A 421 -36.07 27.22 36.27
C ASP A 421 -35.22 28.48 36.05
N GLU A 422 -34.01 28.35 35.48
CA GLU A 422 -33.16 29.50 35.11
C GLU A 422 -33.82 30.47 34.11
N GLU A 423 -34.60 29.93 33.15
CA GLU A 423 -35.31 30.74 32.15
C GLU A 423 -36.53 31.44 32.78
N LYS A 424 -37.23 30.74 33.67
CA LYS A 424 -38.33 31.31 34.46
C LYS A 424 -37.84 32.41 35.40
N ASP A 425 -36.69 32.21 36.05
CA ASP A 425 -36.06 33.19 36.92
C ASP A 425 -35.58 34.41 36.13
N LYS A 426 -35.07 34.20 34.91
CA LYS A 426 -34.70 35.29 34.02
C LYS A 426 -35.91 36.14 33.63
N PHE A 427 -37.06 35.54 33.39
CA PHE A 427 -38.31 36.27 33.11
C PHE A 427 -38.74 37.15 34.30
N LEU A 428 -38.44 36.74 35.53
CA LEU A 428 -38.75 37.50 36.75
C LEU A 428 -37.70 38.56 37.11
N LYS A 429 -36.60 38.69 36.36
CA LYS A 429 -35.60 39.73 36.62
C LYS A 429 -36.13 41.10 36.19
N GLU A 430 -36.06 42.07 37.10
CA GLU A 430 -36.40 43.45 36.81
C GLU A 430 -35.49 44.04 35.72
N GLU A 431 -36.08 44.47 34.62
CA GLU A 431 -35.38 45.25 33.60
C GLU A 431 -35.25 46.70 34.05
N LYS A 432 -34.02 47.11 34.41
CA LYS A 432 -33.73 48.51 34.73
C LYS A 432 -33.68 49.33 33.44
N TYR A 433 -34.81 49.95 33.09
CA TYR A 433 -34.84 50.99 32.08
C TYR A 433 -34.24 52.28 32.68
N TYR A 434 -33.09 52.70 32.16
CA TYR A 434 -32.57 54.04 32.39
C TYR A 434 -33.31 54.97 31.42
N TRP A 435 -34.26 55.73 31.96
CA TRP A 435 -34.98 56.78 31.24
C TRP A 435 -34.09 58.01 31.02
#